data_AF-A0A8J6GIA7-F1
#
_entry.id   AF-A0A8J6GIA7-F1
#
_cell.length_a   1.000
_cell.length_b   1.000
_cell.length_c   1.000
_cell.angle_alpha   90.00
_cell.angle_beta   90.00
_cell.angle_gamma   90.00
#
_symmetry.space_group_name_H-M   'P 1'
#
loop_
_entity.id
_entity.type
_entity.pdbx_description
1 polymer ?
#
loop_
_entity_poly.entity_id
_entity_poly.type
_entity_poly.pdbx_seq_one_letter_code
_entity_poly.pdbx_strand_id
1 'polypeptide(L)'
;MQILLLSSEELRAVIPADPRLCTEQALASGQKETSTETQMEYWRQVYLITVLAMILAVFFAQIHPNYLTQQWQRLRPIIFCSVSGYGVIPTLHWVWLNGGIGAPIVQDFAPRVLVMYVIALLAFLFYISKVPERYFPGQLNYLGSSHQIWHILAVVMLYWWHQSTVYVMQYRHSKPCPDYVSHL
;
A
#
# COMPACT_ATOMS: atom_id res chain seq x y z
N MET A 1 16.41 19.56 22.72
CA MET A 1 17.10 20.77 22.22
C MET A 1 18.01 20.44 21.04
N GLN A 2 17.50 19.70 20.05
CA GLN A 2 18.23 19.29 18.84
C GLN A 2 17.38 19.49 17.56
N ILE A 3 16.10 19.86 17.73
CA ILE A 3 15.16 20.14 16.64
C ILE A 3 15.33 21.57 16.08
N LEU A 4 15.89 22.50 16.86
CA LEU A 4 16.03 23.91 16.46
C LEU A 4 17.28 24.22 15.62
N LEU A 5 18.31 23.36 15.63
CA LEU A 5 19.55 23.59 14.86
C LEU A 5 19.48 23.10 13.40
N LEU A 6 18.60 22.14 13.10
CA LEU A 6 18.39 21.67 11.72
C LEU A 6 17.63 22.68 10.84
N SER A 7 16.93 23.62 11.46
CA SER A 7 16.12 24.63 10.75
C SER A 7 16.94 25.72 10.06
N SER A 8 18.20 25.97 10.47
CA SER A 8 18.98 27.10 9.92
C SER A 8 19.82 26.75 8.70
N GLU A 9 20.12 25.47 8.46
CA GLU A 9 20.86 25.04 7.26
C GLU A 9 19.96 24.89 6.03
N GLU A 10 18.70 24.48 6.22
CA GLU A 10 17.69 24.38 5.16
C GLU A 10 17.40 25.74 4.49
N LEU A 11 17.55 26.85 5.21
CA LEU A 11 17.19 28.19 4.71
C LEU A 11 18.17 28.76 3.67
N ARG A 12 19.38 28.18 3.51
CA ARG A 12 20.42 28.70 2.60
C ARG A 12 20.43 28.06 1.22
N ALA A 13 19.70 26.97 1.00
CA ALA A 13 19.66 26.28 -0.29
C ALA A 13 18.75 26.96 -1.35
N VAL A 14 18.19 28.13 -1.03
CA VAL A 14 17.03 28.76 -1.71
C VAL A 14 17.41 29.77 -2.83
N ILE A 15 18.68 29.94 -3.22
CA ILE A 15 19.03 30.96 -4.25
C ILE A 15 19.30 30.30 -5.63
N PRO A 16 18.48 30.60 -6.67
CA PRO A 16 18.51 29.87 -7.94
C PRO A 16 19.45 30.47 -9.00
N ALA A 17 19.79 29.63 -9.98
CA ALA A 17 20.56 29.92 -11.18
C ALA A 17 19.71 30.53 -12.32
N ASP A 18 20.42 31.13 -13.28
CA ASP A 18 20.00 31.87 -14.50
C ASP A 18 18.56 31.65 -15.04
N PRO A 19 17.71 32.70 -15.11
CA PRO A 19 16.31 32.63 -15.56
C PRO A 19 16.07 32.28 -17.02
N ARG A 20 17.05 32.38 -17.93
CA ARG A 20 16.81 32.21 -19.38
C ARG A 20 16.86 30.77 -19.88
N LEU A 21 17.44 29.83 -19.11
CA LEU A 21 17.43 28.41 -19.48
C LEU A 21 16.09 27.70 -19.16
N CYS A 22 15.31 28.23 -18.21
CA CYS A 22 14.11 27.55 -17.70
C CYS A 22 12.84 27.75 -18.53
N THR A 23 12.68 28.84 -19.29
CA THR A 23 11.41 29.12 -19.99
C THR A 23 11.15 28.14 -21.13
N GLU A 24 12.18 27.69 -21.83
CA GLU A 24 12.02 26.69 -22.90
C GLU A 24 11.86 25.26 -22.36
N GLN A 25 12.52 24.91 -21.26
CA GLN A 25 12.34 23.60 -20.62
C GLN A 25 11.00 23.47 -19.89
N ALA A 26 10.50 24.52 -19.23
CA ALA A 26 9.22 24.51 -18.50
C ALA A 26 7.98 24.50 -19.42
N LEU A 27 8.06 25.06 -20.62
CA LEU A 27 6.95 24.98 -21.59
C LEU A 27 6.86 23.58 -22.23
N ALA A 28 7.99 22.94 -22.52
CA ALA A 28 8.03 21.57 -23.05
C ALA A 28 7.81 20.50 -21.96
N SER A 29 8.27 20.73 -20.72
CA SER A 29 8.02 19.84 -19.58
C SER A 29 6.63 20.06 -19.01
N GLY A 30 6.17 21.30 -18.85
CA GLY A 30 4.89 21.63 -18.23
C GLY A 30 3.69 21.01 -18.93
N GLN A 31 3.69 20.89 -20.25
CA GLN A 31 2.60 20.24 -20.99
C GLN A 31 2.61 18.70 -20.83
N LYS A 32 3.80 18.10 -20.65
CA LYS A 32 3.98 16.65 -20.42
C LYS A 32 3.82 16.25 -18.95
N GLU A 33 4.16 17.16 -18.04
CA GLU A 33 4.05 17.02 -16.59
C GLU A 33 2.59 17.20 -16.15
N THR A 34 1.89 18.23 -16.66
CA THR A 34 0.45 18.43 -16.37
C THR A 34 -0.42 17.26 -16.87
N SER A 35 -0.09 16.67 -18.03
CA SER A 35 -0.86 15.52 -18.57
C SER A 35 -0.57 14.21 -17.82
N THR A 36 0.63 14.03 -17.29
CA THR A 36 0.98 12.85 -16.48
C THR A 36 0.48 12.98 -15.04
N GLU A 37 0.53 14.17 -14.44
CA GLU A 37 -0.04 14.44 -13.11
C GLU A 37 -1.56 14.24 -13.08
N THR A 38 -2.28 14.76 -14.08
CA THR A 38 -3.73 14.56 -14.20
C THR A 38 -4.11 13.09 -14.40
N GLN A 39 -3.30 12.34 -15.15
CA GLN A 39 -3.47 10.90 -15.32
C GLN A 39 -3.26 10.14 -14.00
N MET A 40 -2.20 10.44 -13.25
CA MET A 40 -1.92 9.79 -11.97
C MET A 40 -3.02 10.08 -10.92
N GLU A 41 -3.51 11.31 -10.89
CA GLU A 41 -4.63 11.72 -10.03
C GLU A 41 -5.92 10.97 -10.37
N TYR A 42 -6.26 10.87 -11.66
CA TYR A 42 -7.44 10.14 -12.12
C TYR A 42 -7.42 8.67 -11.66
N TRP A 43 -6.32 7.95 -11.92
CA TRP A 43 -6.20 6.55 -11.52
C TRP A 43 -6.25 6.37 -10.01
N ARG A 44 -5.61 7.28 -9.25
CA ARG A 44 -5.69 7.30 -7.79
C ARG A 44 -7.15 7.39 -7.32
N GLN A 45 -7.93 8.31 -7.87
CA GLN A 45 -9.34 8.45 -7.52
C GLN A 45 -10.16 7.21 -7.85
N VAL A 46 -9.96 6.62 -9.03
CA VAL A 46 -10.63 5.37 -9.43
C VAL A 46 -10.36 4.25 -8.43
N TYR A 47 -9.10 4.08 -8.01
CA TYR A 47 -8.72 3.07 -7.02
C TYR A 47 -9.34 3.34 -5.64
N LEU A 48 -9.31 4.59 -5.18
CA LEU A 48 -9.88 4.97 -3.89
C LEU A 48 -11.40 4.81 -3.85
N ILE A 49 -12.11 5.19 -4.91
CA ILE A 49 -13.56 5.02 -4.99
C ILE A 49 -13.93 3.54 -5.04
N THR A 50 -13.18 2.74 -5.81
CA THR A 50 -13.46 1.30 -5.93
C THR A 50 -13.23 0.58 -4.60
N VAL A 51 -12.11 0.83 -3.91
CA VAL A 51 -11.86 0.18 -2.60
C VAL A 51 -12.87 0.63 -1.56
N LEU A 52 -13.30 1.90 -1.59
CA LEU A 52 -14.37 2.40 -0.72
C LEU A 52 -15.69 1.65 -0.98
N ALA A 53 -16.08 1.50 -2.24
CA ALA A 53 -17.28 0.75 -2.61
C ALA A 53 -17.21 -0.72 -2.16
N MET A 54 -16.05 -1.37 -2.32
CA MET A 54 -15.83 -2.73 -1.84
C MET A 54 -15.95 -2.82 -0.31
N ILE A 55 -15.32 -1.90 0.44
CA ILE A 55 -15.40 -1.87 1.91
C ILE A 55 -16.85 -1.70 2.38
N LEU A 56 -17.61 -0.80 1.75
CA LEU A 56 -19.03 -0.61 2.07
C LEU A 56 -19.84 -1.88 1.79
N ALA A 57 -19.60 -2.56 0.66
CA ALA A 57 -20.28 -3.82 0.35
C ALA A 57 -19.98 -4.91 1.40
N VAL A 58 -18.72 -5.03 1.83
CA VAL A 58 -18.33 -5.97 2.90
C VAL A 58 -18.97 -5.59 4.24
N PHE A 59 -19.06 -4.30 4.54
CA PHE A 59 -19.73 -3.81 5.74
C PHE A 59 -21.21 -4.17 5.77
N PHE A 60 -21.95 -3.94 4.68
CA PHE A 60 -23.35 -4.37 4.58
C PHE A 60 -23.52 -5.89 4.69
N ALA A 61 -22.61 -6.66 4.08
CA ALA A 61 -22.62 -8.12 4.20
C ALA A 61 -22.42 -8.58 5.66
N GLN A 62 -21.60 -7.88 6.44
CA GLN A 62 -21.37 -8.21 7.87
C GLN A 62 -22.56 -7.88 8.77
N ILE A 63 -23.33 -6.82 8.46
CA ILE A 63 -24.54 -6.46 9.23
C ILE A 63 -25.68 -7.44 8.98
N HIS A 64 -25.67 -8.14 7.85
CA HIS A 64 -26.73 -9.07 7.49
C HIS A 64 -26.92 -10.16 8.56
N PRO A 65 -28.15 -10.41 9.04
CA PRO A 65 -28.40 -11.32 10.18
C PRO A 65 -27.94 -12.76 9.91
N ASN A 66 -27.97 -13.19 8.65
CA ASN A 66 -27.53 -14.53 8.27
C ASN A 66 -26.01 -14.64 8.10
N TYR A 67 -25.23 -13.56 8.23
CA TYR A 67 -23.78 -13.58 8.03
C TYR A 67 -23.12 -14.64 8.92
N LEU A 68 -23.57 -14.78 10.18
CA LEU A 68 -23.03 -15.73 11.15
C LEU A 68 -23.47 -17.19 10.95
N THR A 69 -24.39 -17.47 10.04
CA THR A 69 -24.88 -18.83 9.76
C THR A 69 -23.84 -19.71 9.07
N GLN A 70 -23.97 -21.03 9.21
CA GLN A 70 -23.18 -22.06 8.52
C GLN A 70 -23.18 -21.88 6.99
N GLN A 71 -24.30 -21.47 6.41
CA GLN A 71 -24.46 -21.26 4.96
C GLN A 71 -23.48 -20.20 4.42
N TRP A 72 -23.17 -19.18 5.23
CA TRP A 72 -22.27 -18.08 4.84
C TRP A 72 -20.80 -18.36 5.15
N GLN A 73 -20.46 -19.45 5.86
CA GLN A 73 -19.08 -19.72 6.30
C GLN A 73 -18.05 -19.77 5.16
N ARG A 74 -18.45 -20.26 3.98
CA ARG A 74 -17.58 -20.26 2.79
C ARG A 74 -17.52 -18.89 2.12
N LEU A 75 -18.60 -18.11 2.17
CA LEU A 75 -18.68 -16.81 1.52
C LEU A 75 -17.85 -15.75 2.26
N ARG A 76 -17.76 -15.83 3.60
CA ARG A 76 -16.94 -14.87 4.39
C ARG A 76 -15.49 -14.77 3.93
N PRO A 77 -14.70 -15.85 3.88
CA PRO A 77 -13.32 -15.77 3.41
C PRO A 77 -13.22 -15.38 1.93
N ILE A 78 -14.17 -15.79 1.09
CA ILE A 78 -14.19 -15.38 -0.33
C ILE A 78 -14.31 -13.87 -0.47
N ILE A 79 -15.23 -13.24 0.26
CA ILE A 79 -15.40 -11.78 0.24
C ILE A 79 -14.11 -11.08 0.70
N PHE A 80 -13.52 -11.52 1.82
CA PHE A 80 -12.26 -10.94 2.32
C PHE A 80 -11.09 -11.11 1.33
N CYS A 81 -10.96 -12.28 0.71
CA CYS A 81 -9.93 -12.53 -0.30
C CYS A 81 -10.11 -11.70 -1.56
N SER A 82 -11.35 -11.47 -2.01
CA SER A 82 -11.62 -10.62 -3.17
C SER A 82 -11.19 -9.17 -2.91
N VAL A 83 -11.48 -8.63 -1.73
CA VAL A 83 -11.04 -7.27 -1.34
C VAL A 83 -9.52 -7.21 -1.21
N SER A 84 -8.90 -8.21 -0.59
CA SER A 84 -7.44 -8.24 -0.43
C SER A 84 -6.72 -8.41 -1.78
N GLY A 85 -7.23 -9.28 -2.66
CA GLY A 85 -6.69 -9.54 -3.98
C GLY A 85 -6.84 -8.36 -4.94
N TYR A 86 -7.84 -7.51 -4.76
CA TYR A 86 -8.00 -6.27 -5.54
C TYR A 86 -6.74 -5.39 -5.48
N GLY A 87 -6.04 -5.36 -4.33
CA GLY A 87 -4.80 -4.58 -4.15
C GLY A 87 -3.65 -4.97 -5.09
N VAL A 88 -3.71 -6.15 -5.73
CA VAL A 88 -2.71 -6.57 -6.72
C VAL A 88 -2.83 -5.75 -8.01
N ILE A 89 -4.05 -5.39 -8.42
CA ILE A 89 -4.31 -4.62 -9.65
C ILE A 89 -3.63 -3.23 -9.62
N PRO A 90 -3.84 -2.36 -8.62
CA PRO A 90 -3.16 -1.06 -8.56
C PRO A 90 -1.65 -1.22 -8.37
N THR A 91 -1.19 -2.29 -7.71
CA THR A 91 0.25 -2.57 -7.57
C THR A 91 0.89 -2.85 -8.92
N LEU A 92 0.29 -3.74 -9.72
CA LEU A 92 0.77 -4.06 -11.06
C LEU A 92 0.68 -2.85 -12.01
N HIS A 93 -0.41 -2.09 -11.93
CA HIS A 93 -0.55 -0.88 -12.72
C HIS A 93 0.51 0.17 -12.35
N TRP A 94 0.80 0.35 -11.07
CA TRP A 94 1.86 1.22 -10.59
C TRP A 94 3.24 0.79 -11.11
N VAL A 95 3.56 -0.50 -11.08
CA VAL A 95 4.83 -1.02 -11.64
C VAL A 95 4.94 -0.70 -13.13
N TRP A 96 3.86 -0.87 -13.89
CA TRP A 96 3.85 -0.56 -15.32
C TRP A 96 4.06 0.93 -15.60
N LEU A 97 3.37 1.80 -14.86
CA LEU A 97 3.49 3.26 -15.01
C LEU A 97 4.88 3.79 -14.66
N ASN A 98 5.61 3.14 -13.75
CA ASN A 98 6.97 3.55 -13.35
C ASN A 98 8.06 3.05 -14.31
N GLY A 99 7.71 2.44 -15.45
CA GLY A 99 8.68 1.91 -16.42
C GLY A 99 9.09 0.46 -16.16
N GLY A 100 8.31 -0.27 -15.35
CA GLY A 100 8.48 -1.70 -15.11
C GLY A 100 9.44 -2.05 -13.96
N ILE A 101 9.77 -3.34 -13.86
CA ILE A 101 10.54 -3.92 -12.74
C ILE A 101 11.99 -3.39 -12.67
N GLY A 102 12.50 -2.82 -13.76
CA GLY A 102 13.84 -2.23 -13.82
C GLY A 102 13.96 -0.85 -13.19
N ALA A 103 12.84 -0.19 -12.85
CA ALA A 103 12.89 1.14 -12.26
C ALA A 103 13.42 1.09 -10.81
N PRO A 104 14.34 2.00 -10.41
CA PRO A 104 14.93 1.98 -9.06
C PRO A 104 13.88 2.02 -7.95
N ILE A 105 12.84 2.84 -8.14
CA ILE A 105 11.70 2.91 -7.22
C ILE A 105 10.96 1.58 -7.12
N VAL A 106 10.76 0.87 -8.23
CA VAL A 106 10.06 -0.42 -8.22
C VAL A 106 10.91 -1.48 -7.52
N GLN A 107 12.22 -1.50 -7.71
CA GLN A 107 13.09 -2.48 -7.05
C GLN A 107 13.17 -2.31 -5.53
N ASP A 108 13.08 -1.09 -5.03
CA ASP A 108 13.09 -0.84 -3.57
C ASP A 108 11.74 -1.20 -2.91
N PHE A 109 10.63 -0.98 -3.60
CA PHE A 109 9.28 -1.11 -3.04
C PHE A 109 8.61 -2.44 -3.36
N ALA A 110 8.79 -3.01 -4.55
CA ALA A 110 8.12 -4.26 -4.96
C ALA A 110 8.44 -5.47 -4.07
N PRO A 111 9.70 -5.70 -3.62
CA PRO A 111 10.00 -6.80 -2.71
C PRO A 111 9.27 -6.68 -1.38
N ARG A 112 9.09 -5.46 -0.86
CA ARG A 112 8.39 -5.22 0.41
C ARG A 112 6.91 -5.57 0.29
N VAL A 113 6.27 -5.20 -0.82
CA VAL A 113 4.88 -5.54 -1.14
C VAL A 113 4.74 -7.06 -1.36
N LEU A 114 5.69 -7.69 -2.06
CA LEU A 114 5.69 -9.13 -2.29
C LEU A 114 5.75 -9.91 -0.97
N VAL A 115 6.65 -9.52 -0.05
CA VAL A 115 6.74 -10.15 1.28
C VAL A 115 5.41 -10.04 2.04
N MET A 116 4.73 -8.89 1.99
CA MET A 116 3.41 -8.74 2.58
C MET A 116 2.40 -9.77 2.00
N TYR A 117 2.33 -9.90 0.68
CA TYR A 117 1.42 -10.85 0.04
C TYR A 117 1.78 -12.31 0.32
N VAL A 118 3.07 -12.65 0.45
CA VAL A 118 3.50 -14.00 0.83
C VAL A 118 3.03 -14.32 2.25
N ILE A 119 3.21 -13.41 3.21
CA ILE A 119 2.74 -13.63 4.59
C ILE A 119 1.20 -13.72 4.62
N ALA A 120 0.50 -12.87 3.85
CA ALA A 120 -0.96 -12.91 3.73
C ALA A 120 -1.46 -14.26 3.17
N LEU A 121 -0.82 -14.77 2.12
CA LEU A 121 -1.12 -16.07 1.54
C LEU A 121 -0.87 -17.20 2.54
N LEU A 122 0.27 -17.17 3.25
CA LEU A 122 0.57 -18.16 4.28
C LEU A 122 -0.48 -18.14 5.40
N ALA A 123 -0.86 -16.96 5.90
CA ALA A 123 -1.93 -16.82 6.87
C ALA A 123 -3.20 -17.50 6.35
N PHE A 124 -3.62 -17.16 5.14
CA PHE A 124 -4.82 -17.71 4.53
C PHE A 124 -4.77 -19.23 4.34
N LEU A 125 -3.60 -19.77 3.98
CA LEU A 125 -3.37 -21.21 3.88
C LEU A 125 -3.55 -21.90 5.23
N PHE A 126 -3.03 -21.35 6.33
CA PHE A 126 -3.29 -21.90 7.67
C PHE A 126 -4.78 -21.83 8.05
N TYR A 127 -5.46 -20.74 7.68
CA TYR A 127 -6.89 -20.58 7.94
C TYR A 127 -7.76 -21.63 7.21
N ILE A 128 -7.50 -21.88 5.92
CA ILE A 128 -8.26 -22.87 5.13
C ILE A 128 -7.86 -24.31 5.48
N SER A 129 -6.55 -24.57 5.57
CA SER A 129 -6.04 -25.94 5.71
C SER A 129 -6.41 -26.59 7.05
N LYS A 130 -6.74 -25.76 8.05
CA LYS A 130 -7.05 -26.23 9.42
C LYS A 130 -5.89 -27.06 9.98
N VAL A 131 -4.65 -26.71 9.62
CA VAL A 131 -3.42 -27.31 10.15
C VAL A 131 -2.93 -26.41 11.28
N PRO A 132 -2.47 -26.93 12.42
CA PRO A 132 -2.23 -28.34 12.80
C PRO A 132 -3.40 -29.12 13.42
N GLU A 133 -4.56 -28.50 13.68
CA GLU A 133 -5.72 -29.14 14.33
C GLU A 133 -6.27 -30.37 13.58
N ARG A 134 -6.06 -30.42 12.25
CA ARG A 134 -6.36 -31.59 11.41
C ARG A 134 -5.49 -32.81 11.72
N TYR A 135 -4.25 -32.61 12.16
CA TYR A 135 -3.29 -33.70 12.43
C TYR A 135 -3.25 -34.10 13.91
N PHE A 136 -3.58 -33.18 14.82
CA PHE A 136 -3.59 -33.43 16.27
C PHE A 136 -4.96 -33.07 16.89
N PRO A 137 -6.01 -33.84 16.60
CA PRO A 137 -7.35 -33.56 17.10
C PRO A 137 -7.38 -33.60 18.63
N GLY A 138 -7.85 -32.51 19.25
CA GLY A 138 -8.04 -32.42 20.70
C GLY A 138 -6.83 -31.98 21.53
N GLN A 139 -5.62 -31.91 20.94
CA GLN A 139 -4.41 -31.47 21.67
C GLN A 139 -4.19 -29.95 21.61
N LEU A 140 -4.70 -29.28 20.58
CA LEU A 140 -4.42 -27.86 20.29
C LEU A 140 -5.64 -26.95 20.49
N ASN A 141 -6.53 -27.33 21.43
CA ASN A 141 -7.78 -26.60 21.69
C ASN A 141 -7.57 -25.23 22.34
N TYR A 142 -6.47 -25.04 23.09
CA TYR A 142 -6.20 -23.80 23.84
C TYR A 142 -5.04 -22.98 23.26
N LEU A 143 -3.99 -23.64 22.75
CA LEU A 143 -2.80 -23.02 22.17
C LEU A 143 -2.42 -23.73 20.87
N GLY A 144 -2.09 -22.95 19.83
CA GLY A 144 -1.62 -23.48 18.54
C GLY A 144 -2.72 -23.87 17.56
N SER A 145 -3.95 -23.39 17.74
CA SER A 145 -5.02 -23.62 16.77
C SER A 145 -4.72 -22.90 15.44
N SER A 146 -5.26 -23.44 14.34
CA SER A 146 -5.09 -22.85 12.99
C SER A 146 -5.50 -21.37 12.95
N HIS A 147 -6.56 -21.03 13.70
CA HIS A 147 -7.06 -19.67 13.81
C HIS A 147 -6.11 -18.75 14.58
N GLN A 148 -5.48 -19.23 15.67
CA GLN A 148 -4.47 -18.45 16.40
C GLN A 148 -3.23 -18.19 15.54
N ILE A 149 -2.76 -19.20 14.80
CA ILE A 149 -1.63 -19.04 13.86
C ILE A 149 -1.97 -18.02 12.78
N TRP A 150 -3.19 -18.08 12.23
CA TRP A 150 -3.69 -17.07 11.30
C TRP A 150 -3.62 -15.65 11.87
N HIS A 151 -4.09 -15.44 13.10
CA HIS A 151 -4.01 -14.13 13.77
C HIS A 151 -2.57 -13.65 13.94
N ILE A 152 -1.66 -14.52 14.40
CA ILE A 152 -0.24 -14.18 14.58
C ILE A 152 0.37 -13.74 13.25
N LEU A 153 0.15 -14.50 12.18
CA LEU A 153 0.65 -14.17 10.84
C LEU A 153 0.03 -12.88 10.30
N ALA A 154 -1.26 -12.64 10.55
CA ALA A 154 -1.93 -11.40 10.18
C ALA A 154 -1.34 -10.17 10.90
N VAL A 155 -1.01 -10.29 12.18
CA VAL A 155 -0.34 -9.21 12.95
C VAL A 155 1.07 -8.95 12.40
N VAL A 156 1.84 -10.00 12.12
CA VAL A 156 3.18 -9.87 11.50
C VAL A 156 3.10 -9.19 10.13
N MET A 157 2.11 -9.58 9.31
CA MET A 157 1.85 -8.94 8.02
C MET A 157 1.52 -7.44 8.18
N LEU A 158 0.63 -7.09 9.11
CA LEU A 158 0.27 -5.69 9.38
C LEU A 158 1.47 -4.87 9.88
N TYR A 159 2.29 -5.46 10.76
CA TYR A 159 3.52 -4.82 11.22
C TYR A 159 4.50 -4.57 10.06
N TRP A 160 4.72 -5.56 9.20
CA TRP A 160 5.56 -5.42 8.01
C TRP A 160 5.03 -4.35 7.04
N TRP A 161 3.71 -4.32 6.83
CA TRP A 161 3.05 -3.30 6.00
C TRP A 161 3.21 -1.90 6.58
N HIS A 162 3.07 -1.75 7.89
CA HIS A 162 3.30 -0.49 8.58
C HIS A 162 4.75 -0.01 8.39
N GLN A 163 5.74 -0.88 8.61
CA GLN A 163 7.16 -0.53 8.38
C GLN A 163 7.43 -0.12 6.93
N SER A 164 6.81 -0.82 5.98
CA SER A 164 6.91 -0.48 4.56
C SER A 164 6.33 0.89 4.25
N THR A 165 5.19 1.24 4.85
CA THR A 165 4.53 2.55 4.69
C THR A 165 5.37 3.68 5.28
N VAL A 166 5.97 3.48 6.46
CA VAL A 166 6.91 4.44 7.07
C VAL A 166 8.11 4.67 6.14
N TYR A 167 8.66 3.60 5.56
CA TYR A 167 9.74 3.71 4.58
C TYR A 167 9.34 4.51 3.33
N VAL A 168 8.14 4.27 2.77
CA VAL A 168 7.60 5.09 1.66
C VAL A 168 7.52 6.57 2.05
N MET A 169 6.98 6.85 3.24
CA MET A 169 6.79 8.21 3.73
C MET A 169 8.14 8.93 3.89
N GLN A 170 9.13 8.27 4.48
CA GLN A 170 10.49 8.80 4.62
C GLN A 170 11.15 9.02 3.26
N TYR A 171 11.01 8.08 2.33
CA TYR A 171 11.51 8.21 0.96
C TYR A 171 10.97 9.47 0.28
N ARG A 172 9.65 9.70 0.38
CA ARG A 172 9.00 10.90 -0.17
C ARG A 172 9.45 12.18 0.52
N HIS A 173 9.61 12.15 1.85
CA HIS A 173 10.08 13.31 2.60
C HIS A 173 11.53 13.68 2.27
N SER A 174 12.39 12.69 2.01
CA SER A 174 13.80 12.91 1.62
C SER A 174 14.00 13.37 0.17
N LYS A 175 12.96 13.27 -0.67
CA LYS A 175 12.99 13.63 -2.08
C LYS A 175 11.79 14.54 -2.41
N PRO A 176 11.74 15.76 -1.87
CA PRO A 176 10.69 16.71 -2.19
C PRO A 176 10.74 17.08 -3.68
N CYS A 177 9.59 17.45 -4.26
CA CYS A 177 9.58 18.12 -5.56
C CYS A 177 10.34 19.45 -5.44
N PRO A 178 10.99 19.94 -6.50
CA PRO A 178 11.62 21.25 -6.47
C PRO A 178 10.58 22.31 -6.12
N ASP A 179 10.79 23.05 -5.02
CA ASP A 179 9.93 24.16 -4.67
C ASP A 179 10.06 25.24 -5.76
N TYR A 180 8.94 25.57 -6.41
CA TYR A 180 8.86 26.78 -7.23
C TYR A 180 8.92 27.98 -6.29
N VAL A 181 10.12 28.52 -6.08
CA VAL A 181 10.28 29.76 -5.32
C VAL A 181 9.76 30.91 -6.18
N SER A 182 8.50 31.28 -5.92
CA SER A 182 7.87 32.46 -6.50
C SER A 182 8.55 33.71 -5.94
N HIS A 183 9.51 34.27 -6.69
CA HIS A 183 10.06 35.59 -6.38
C HIS A 183 9.19 36.67 -7.05
N LEU A 184 8.52 37.46 -6.20
CA LEU A 184 8.00 38.80 -6.49
C LEU A 184 9.10 39.73 -7.02
#